data_AF-A0A3G8Y1S4-F1
#
_entry.id   AF-A0A3G8Y1S4-F1
#
_cell.length_a   1.000
_cell.length_b   1.000
_cell.length_c   1.000
_cell.angle_alpha   90.00
_cell.angle_beta   90.00
_cell.angle_gamma   90.00
#
_symmetry.space_group_name_H-M   'P 1'
#
loop_
_entity.id
_entity.type
_entity.pdbx_description
1 polymer ?
#
loop_
_entity_poly.entity_id
_entity_poly.type
_entity_poly.pdbx_seq_one_letter_code
_entity_poly.pdbx_strand_id
1 'polypeptide(L)'
;MMINYYNKFILLWLFLFATNLYSQCTGCTVTNPTSSNYTFASGSVVCFTTNTTMSDVTFQNNSKICIASGVTLTIQNNINSSGNVTFEIAGTLQFNQSPNISANLTINIANGGTLRAGTSGGNNFTFNGATNTLTNYGTVAVSVLGFSNGSSTNLVDNYNLFTIAQNINISGVTTFRNLGNINIGQSYNNSTSTYLNCGTINSTVGYNLGGGKIINTGNFNVGTGSIDMSGNSRLENYGNFYSRGTINGSSNSVIYNEGLMRITSWQPNGATMNGPTSSSKKGYSYFINSINPNGARIGPNLDLTRYSQYEPTMTKSGSQGQGAIFNSTPIYVNSAGTTTTMALANVTYDCAAGGNCTAPQVTSISTCMNADGTFPPVANDDT
;
A
#
# COMPACT_ATOMS: atom_id res chain seq x y z
N MET A 1 45.62 23.99 -23.44
CA MET A 1 44.43 24.69 -22.91
C MET A 1 43.82 23.81 -21.83
N MET A 2 44.26 23.96 -20.58
CA MET A 2 43.72 23.19 -19.45
C MET A 2 42.36 23.76 -19.07
N ILE A 3 41.29 23.03 -19.37
CA ILE A 3 39.94 23.37 -18.96
C ILE A 3 39.85 23.15 -17.45
N ASN A 4 39.43 24.18 -16.73
CA ASN A 4 39.44 24.27 -15.28
C ASN A 4 38.27 23.45 -14.70
N TYR A 5 38.51 22.17 -14.38
CA TYR A 5 37.49 21.23 -13.89
C TYR A 5 37.04 21.48 -12.44
N TYR A 6 37.73 22.35 -11.69
CA TYR A 6 37.45 22.58 -10.27
C TYR A 6 36.09 23.23 -9.99
N ASN A 7 35.61 24.12 -10.87
CA ASN A 7 34.33 24.82 -10.66
C ASN A 7 33.09 23.97 -10.95
N LYS A 8 33.21 22.87 -11.71
CA LYS A 8 32.06 21.99 -12.03
C LYS A 8 31.80 20.94 -10.94
N PHE A 9 32.84 20.55 -10.19
CA PHE A 9 32.69 19.61 -9.07
C PHE A 9 31.99 20.24 -7.86
N ILE A 10 32.22 21.53 -7.59
CA ILE A 10 31.57 22.26 -6.49
C ILE A 10 30.08 22.48 -6.77
N LEU A 11 29.68 22.72 -8.02
CA LEU A 11 28.27 22.87 -8.41
C LEU A 11 27.49 21.54 -8.29
N LEU A 12 28.12 20.42 -8.62
CA LEU A 12 27.54 19.08 -8.44
C LEU A 12 27.43 18.71 -6.96
N TRP A 13 28.37 19.16 -6.13
CA TRP A 13 28.30 19.01 -4.67
C TRP A 13 27.18 19.86 -4.05
N LEU A 14 27.02 21.12 -4.47
CA LEU A 14 25.91 21.98 -4.03
C LEU A 14 24.51 21.45 -4.44
N PHE A 15 24.40 20.80 -5.61
CA PHE A 15 23.16 20.13 -6.02
C PHE A 15 22.87 18.85 -5.22
N LEU A 16 23.90 18.17 -4.70
CA LEU A 16 23.75 17.00 -3.83
C LEU A 16 23.36 17.37 -2.38
N PHE A 17 23.62 18.60 -1.92
CA PHE A 17 23.13 19.12 -0.63
C PHE A 17 21.76 19.81 -0.71
N ALA A 18 21.25 20.08 -1.92
CA ALA A 18 19.91 20.64 -2.12
C ALA A 18 18.80 19.58 -2.10
N THR A 19 19.11 18.31 -1.77
CA THR A 19 18.09 17.30 -1.52
C THR A 19 17.44 17.55 -0.16
N ASN A 20 16.36 18.34 -0.18
CA ASN A 20 15.34 18.52 0.86
C ASN A 20 15.66 17.89 2.22
N LEU A 21 16.57 18.52 2.97
CA LEU A 21 16.43 18.54 4.42
C LEU A 21 15.17 19.37 4.66
N TYR A 22 14.06 18.72 5.06
CA TYR A 22 13.02 19.43 5.81
C TYR A 22 13.69 19.93 7.10
N SER A 23 14.39 21.06 6.99
CA SER A 23 14.88 21.80 8.13
C SER A 23 13.67 22.13 8.99
N GLN A 24 13.85 22.19 10.32
CA GLN A 24 12.84 22.65 11.27
C GLN A 24 11.95 23.77 10.67
N CYS A 25 10.67 23.76 11.01
CA CYS A 25 9.77 24.86 10.67
C CYS A 25 10.43 26.21 10.94
N THR A 26 10.31 27.13 10.00
CA THR A 26 10.64 28.53 10.24
C THR A 26 9.48 29.19 11.01
N GLY A 27 9.78 30.24 11.78
CA GLY A 27 8.73 31.03 12.47
C GLY A 27 8.15 30.41 13.74
N CYS A 28 8.97 29.73 14.55
CA CYS A 28 8.56 29.20 15.85
C CYS A 28 7.99 30.31 16.76
N THR A 29 6.73 30.17 17.16
CA THR A 29 6.10 31.03 18.18
C THR A 29 6.68 30.74 19.56
N VAL A 30 6.92 29.46 19.85
CA VAL A 30 7.51 28.97 21.11
C VAL A 30 8.57 27.93 20.79
N THR A 31 9.68 27.93 21.52
CA THR A 31 10.75 26.92 21.39
C THR A 31 10.98 26.25 22.74
N ASN A 32 11.00 24.91 22.76
CA ASN A 32 11.21 24.06 23.95
C ASN A 32 10.41 24.51 25.19
N PRO A 33 9.06 24.51 25.14
CA PRO A 33 8.25 24.83 26.32
C PRO A 33 8.59 23.90 27.50
N THR A 34 8.59 24.45 28.71
CA THR A 34 9.04 23.74 29.92
C THR A 34 7.91 23.16 30.77
N SER A 35 6.66 23.51 30.48
CA SER A 35 5.51 22.99 31.23
C SER A 35 5.29 21.51 30.92
N SER A 36 5.06 20.71 31.96
CA SER A 36 4.76 19.29 31.81
C SER A 36 3.43 19.06 31.11
N ASN A 37 2.38 19.79 31.51
CA ASN A 37 1.11 19.86 30.79
C ASN A 37 1.13 21.07 29.85
N TYR A 38 0.80 20.90 28.57
CA TYR A 38 0.99 21.97 27.60
C TYR A 38 -0.18 22.12 26.61
N THR A 39 -0.60 23.36 26.39
CA THR A 39 -1.58 23.72 25.37
C THR A 39 -0.86 24.34 24.18
N PHE A 40 -0.87 23.65 23.04
CA PHE A 40 -0.47 24.20 21.76
C PHE A 40 -1.56 25.15 21.27
N ALA A 41 -1.38 26.44 21.55
CA ALA A 41 -2.38 27.48 21.32
C ALA A 41 -2.74 27.62 19.83
N SER A 42 -3.94 28.14 19.56
CA SER A 42 -4.44 28.32 18.20
C SER A 42 -3.47 29.13 17.33
N GLY A 43 -3.15 28.63 16.15
CA GLY A 43 -2.22 29.27 15.19
C GLY A 43 -0.75 29.28 15.62
N SER A 44 -0.39 28.65 16.74
CA SER A 44 1.00 28.61 17.21
C SER A 44 1.83 27.57 16.46
N VAL A 45 3.11 27.89 16.26
CA VAL A 45 4.14 26.94 15.80
C VAL A 45 5.09 26.69 16.97
N VAL A 46 5.13 25.46 17.48
CA VAL A 46 5.98 25.10 18.62
C VAL A 46 7.10 24.18 18.16
N CYS A 47 8.34 24.60 18.42
CA CYS A 47 9.54 23.94 17.95
C CYS A 47 10.28 23.24 19.09
N PHE A 48 10.70 22.01 18.84
CA PHE A 48 11.49 21.19 19.75
C PHE A 48 12.89 21.00 19.17
N THR A 49 13.87 21.60 19.83
CA THR A 49 15.31 21.50 19.49
C THR A 49 16.11 20.74 20.55
N THR A 50 15.45 20.34 21.64
CA THR A 50 16.00 19.50 22.70
C THR A 50 15.00 18.42 23.08
N ASN A 51 15.50 17.27 23.55
CA ASN A 51 14.64 16.17 23.97
C ASN A 51 13.67 16.64 25.06
N THR A 52 12.38 16.45 24.82
CA THR A 52 11.32 16.99 25.68
C THR A 52 10.31 15.90 25.97
N THR A 53 9.87 15.83 27.22
CA THR A 53 8.77 14.95 27.64
C THR A 53 7.63 15.80 28.17
N MET A 54 6.43 15.57 27.64
CA MET A 54 5.19 16.20 28.06
C MET A 54 4.24 15.15 28.62
N SER A 55 3.43 15.57 29.58
CA SER A 55 2.37 14.79 30.21
C SER A 55 1.09 14.93 29.39
N ASP A 56 0.12 15.75 29.84
CA ASP A 56 -1.12 15.99 29.11
C ASP A 56 -0.92 17.11 28.10
N VAL A 57 -1.45 16.94 26.90
CA VAL A 57 -1.37 17.95 25.85
C VAL A 57 -2.74 18.29 25.28
N THR A 58 -2.90 19.56 24.93
CA THR A 58 -4.07 20.05 24.18
C THR A 58 -3.62 20.74 22.91
N PHE A 59 -4.02 20.21 21.76
CA PHE A 59 -3.83 20.84 20.45
C PHE A 59 -5.07 21.65 20.08
N GLN A 60 -4.93 22.97 20.05
CA GLN A 60 -5.99 23.85 19.55
C GLN A 60 -5.93 23.97 18.02
N ASN A 61 -6.96 24.60 17.46
CA ASN A 61 -7.10 24.75 16.02
C ASN A 61 -5.89 25.45 15.37
N ASN A 62 -5.46 24.94 14.23
CA ASN A 62 -4.30 25.41 13.47
C ASN A 62 -2.99 25.43 14.26
N SER A 63 -2.87 24.59 15.31
CA SER A 63 -1.59 24.41 16.00
C SER A 63 -0.65 23.50 15.21
N LYS A 64 0.65 23.79 15.30
CA LYS A 64 1.71 23.04 14.63
C LYS A 64 2.84 22.73 15.61
N ILE A 65 3.35 21.50 15.56
CA ILE A 65 4.59 21.12 16.22
C ILE A 65 5.67 20.76 15.22
N CYS A 66 6.90 21.06 15.56
CA CYS A 66 8.07 20.83 14.71
C CYS A 66 9.18 20.21 15.55
N ILE A 67 9.61 19.00 15.20
CA ILE A 67 10.60 18.25 15.96
C ILE A 67 11.87 18.14 15.12
N ALA A 68 12.95 18.74 15.62
CA ALA A 68 14.24 18.77 14.94
C ALA A 68 14.86 17.38 14.76
N SER A 69 15.73 17.23 13.76
CA SER A 69 16.53 16.01 13.61
C SER A 69 17.34 15.70 14.87
N GLY A 70 17.40 14.43 15.25
CA GLY A 70 18.07 13.96 16.47
C GLY A 70 17.34 14.25 17.77
N VAL A 71 16.22 14.98 17.74
CA VAL A 71 15.42 15.34 18.93
C VAL A 71 14.23 14.41 19.09
N THR A 72 13.91 14.06 20.34
CA THR A 72 12.72 13.27 20.70
C THR A 72 11.73 14.12 21.48
N LEU A 73 10.50 14.22 20.98
CA LEU A 73 9.34 14.65 21.75
C LEU A 73 8.56 13.40 22.21
N THR A 74 8.42 13.23 23.51
CA THR A 74 7.57 12.19 24.10
C THR A 74 6.33 12.81 24.72
N ILE A 75 5.15 12.35 24.34
CA ILE A 75 3.88 12.69 24.99
C ILE A 75 3.43 11.45 25.78
N GLN A 76 3.09 11.60 27.06
CA GLN A 76 2.87 10.47 27.95
C GLN A 76 1.40 10.13 28.19
N ASN A 77 0.56 11.14 28.38
CA ASN A 77 -0.76 10.97 28.97
C ASN A 77 -1.87 11.40 28.01
N ASN A 78 -2.78 12.28 28.42
CA ASN A 78 -3.97 12.58 27.65
C ASN A 78 -3.65 13.51 26.47
N ILE A 79 -4.35 13.29 25.36
CA ILE A 79 -4.32 14.18 24.19
C ILE A 79 -5.72 14.67 23.94
N ASN A 80 -5.91 15.98 24.03
CA ASN A 80 -7.10 16.65 23.55
C ASN A 80 -6.74 17.37 22.26
N SER A 81 -7.58 17.27 21.22
CA SER A 81 -7.30 17.89 19.93
C SER A 81 -8.59 18.29 19.23
N SER A 82 -8.64 19.48 18.65
CA SER A 82 -9.76 19.94 17.82
C SER A 82 -9.29 20.83 16.67
N GLY A 83 -10.14 21.00 15.66
CA GLY A 83 -9.81 21.80 14.48
C GLY A 83 -8.77 21.12 13.59
N ASN A 84 -7.80 21.87 13.07
CA ASN A 84 -6.70 21.35 12.27
C ASN A 84 -5.40 21.33 13.07
N VAL A 85 -4.63 20.25 12.97
CA VAL A 85 -3.36 20.09 13.68
C VAL A 85 -2.29 19.58 12.70
N THR A 86 -1.06 20.07 12.82
CA THR A 86 0.06 19.64 11.96
C THR A 86 1.26 19.16 12.77
N PHE A 87 1.77 17.97 12.44
CA PHE A 87 2.98 17.41 13.00
C PHE A 87 4.10 17.37 11.93
N GLU A 88 5.16 18.13 12.14
CA GLU A 88 6.37 18.14 11.30
C GLU A 88 7.51 17.41 12.04
N ILE A 89 7.92 16.25 11.54
CA ILE A 89 8.72 15.28 12.29
C ILE A 89 10.03 14.99 11.53
N ALA A 90 11.10 15.71 11.87
CA ALA A 90 12.46 15.39 11.43
C ALA A 90 13.26 14.58 12.47
N GLY A 91 12.85 14.65 13.74
CA GLY A 91 13.33 13.80 14.84
C GLY A 91 12.35 12.66 15.16
N THR A 92 12.08 12.41 16.43
CA THR A 92 11.13 11.39 16.89
C THR A 92 9.94 12.02 17.60
N LEU A 93 8.73 11.69 17.16
CA LEU A 93 7.49 11.86 17.92
C LEU A 93 7.06 10.52 18.51
N GLN A 94 7.04 10.44 19.84
CA GLN A 94 6.64 9.24 20.57
C GLN A 94 5.41 9.51 21.45
N PHE A 95 4.42 8.64 21.37
CA PHE A 95 3.29 8.59 22.29
C PHE A 95 3.43 7.37 23.21
N ASN A 96 3.54 7.51 24.53
CA ASN A 96 3.59 6.36 25.46
C ASN A 96 2.24 5.70 25.74
N GLN A 97 1.20 6.23 25.12
CA GLN A 97 -0.19 5.79 25.14
C GLN A 97 -0.65 5.45 23.72
N SER A 98 -1.90 5.02 23.58
CA SER A 98 -2.56 4.89 22.27
C SER A 98 -3.26 6.21 21.91
N PRO A 99 -2.66 7.10 21.10
CA PRO A 99 -3.29 8.37 20.72
C PRO A 99 -4.58 8.15 19.92
N ASN A 100 -5.59 8.93 20.27
CA ASN A 100 -6.79 9.14 19.46
C ASN A 100 -6.90 10.64 19.14
N ILE A 101 -6.59 11.01 17.90
CA ILE A 101 -6.53 12.41 17.47
C ILE A 101 -7.85 12.79 16.81
N SER A 102 -8.69 13.54 17.54
CA SER A 102 -9.99 14.03 17.08
C SER A 102 -9.93 15.23 16.13
N ALA A 103 -8.78 15.89 16.00
CA ALA A 103 -8.56 16.94 15.02
C ALA A 103 -8.34 16.38 13.60
N ASN A 104 -8.59 17.20 12.57
CA ASN A 104 -8.06 16.96 11.24
C ASN A 104 -6.52 17.00 11.32
N LEU A 105 -5.88 15.88 11.03
CA LEU A 105 -4.45 15.72 11.30
C LEU A 105 -3.65 15.65 10.01
N THR A 106 -2.66 16.53 9.89
CA THR A 106 -1.60 16.46 8.89
C THR A 106 -0.31 16.01 9.58
N ILE A 107 0.28 14.91 9.12
CA ILE A 107 1.59 14.43 9.59
C ILE A 107 2.57 14.43 8.43
N ASN A 108 3.71 15.07 8.61
CA ASN A 108 4.82 15.05 7.67
C ASN A 108 6.06 14.52 8.40
N ILE A 109 6.57 13.38 7.94
CA ILE A 109 7.74 12.72 8.51
C ILE A 109 8.87 12.82 7.49
N ALA A 110 9.93 13.55 7.85
CA ALA A 110 11.10 13.71 7.01
C ALA A 110 11.95 12.43 6.99
N ASN A 111 12.91 12.36 6.07
CA ASN A 111 13.90 11.28 6.09
C ASN A 111 14.68 11.28 7.41
N GLY A 112 14.84 10.10 8.03
CA GLY A 112 15.39 9.94 9.39
C GLY A 112 14.42 10.28 10.53
N GLY A 113 13.26 10.89 10.23
CA GLY A 113 12.20 11.13 11.19
C GLY A 113 11.48 9.85 11.61
N THR A 114 10.91 9.82 12.81
CA THR A 114 10.16 8.67 13.34
C THR A 114 8.87 9.12 14.02
N LEU A 115 7.75 8.56 13.60
CA LEU A 115 6.51 8.55 14.38
C LEU A 115 6.33 7.18 15.01
N ARG A 116 6.16 7.11 16.33
CA ARG A 116 5.85 5.85 17.01
C ARG A 116 4.82 5.99 18.12
N ALA A 117 3.95 4.99 18.24
CA ALA A 117 3.06 4.82 19.38
C ALA A 117 3.60 3.67 20.26
N GLY A 118 4.03 3.98 21.46
CA GLY A 118 4.84 3.15 22.35
C GLY A 118 6.34 3.33 22.09
N THR A 119 7.18 2.74 22.94
CA THR A 119 8.65 2.79 22.80
C THR A 119 9.15 2.13 21.51
N SER A 120 8.40 1.15 20.99
CA SER A 120 8.76 0.38 19.79
C SER A 120 7.59 0.19 18.82
N GLY A 121 6.53 1.01 18.90
CA GLY A 121 5.32 0.80 18.08
C GLY A 121 4.29 -0.17 18.70
N GLY A 122 4.35 -0.43 20.01
CA GLY A 122 3.43 -1.35 20.69
C GLY A 122 2.03 -0.80 20.99
N ASN A 123 1.80 0.50 20.80
CA ASN A 123 0.49 1.14 21.04
C ASN A 123 -0.23 1.45 19.72
N ASN A 124 -1.54 1.64 19.80
CA ASN A 124 -2.37 1.95 18.64
C ASN A 124 -2.25 3.44 18.27
N PHE A 125 -2.51 3.79 17.02
CA PHE A 125 -2.62 5.17 16.58
C PHE A 125 -3.92 5.36 15.80
N THR A 126 -4.78 6.26 16.25
CA THR A 126 -6.10 6.47 15.67
C THR A 126 -6.27 7.90 15.16
N PHE A 127 -6.62 8.01 13.88
CA PHE A 127 -7.14 9.21 13.24
C PHE A 127 -8.66 9.26 13.40
N ASN A 128 -9.17 10.35 13.96
CA ASN A 128 -10.60 10.55 14.18
C ASN A 128 -11.12 11.89 13.60
N GLY A 129 -10.24 12.73 13.06
CA GLY A 129 -10.60 13.90 12.26
C GLY A 129 -11.36 13.54 10.98
N ALA A 130 -12.00 14.53 10.36
CA ALA A 130 -12.75 14.36 9.11
C ALA A 130 -11.83 14.31 7.89
N THR A 131 -10.69 15.01 7.93
CA THR A 131 -9.69 14.98 6.86
C THR A 131 -8.32 14.74 7.46
N ASN A 132 -7.64 13.67 7.04
CA ASN A 132 -6.33 13.33 7.59
C ASN A 132 -5.33 13.00 6.49
N THR A 133 -4.09 13.42 6.69
CA THR A 133 -2.96 13.11 5.81
C THR A 133 -1.76 12.64 6.62
N LEU A 134 -1.09 11.60 6.14
CA LEU A 134 0.21 11.15 6.65
C LEU A 134 1.16 10.99 5.48
N THR A 135 2.23 11.77 5.46
CA THR A 135 3.32 11.68 4.49
C THR A 135 4.57 11.16 5.19
N ASN A 136 5.05 9.99 4.79
CA ASN A 136 6.17 9.31 5.43
C ASN A 136 7.37 9.14 4.50
N TYR A 137 8.44 9.91 4.75
CA TYR A 137 9.78 9.66 4.20
C TYR A 137 10.73 9.00 5.23
N GLY A 138 10.30 8.83 6.47
CA GLY A 138 11.06 8.24 7.56
C GLY A 138 10.50 6.90 8.01
N THR A 139 10.24 6.76 9.31
CA THR A 139 9.67 5.55 9.90
C THR A 139 8.35 5.82 10.61
N VAL A 140 7.35 4.97 10.37
CA VAL A 140 6.15 4.87 11.21
C VAL A 140 6.12 3.50 11.87
N ALA A 141 5.89 3.46 13.18
CA ALA A 141 5.74 2.23 13.95
C ALA A 141 4.54 2.31 14.90
N VAL A 142 3.52 1.50 14.64
CA VAL A 142 2.28 1.44 15.44
C VAL A 142 1.80 -0.01 15.56
N SER A 143 0.96 -0.29 16.56
CA SER A 143 0.37 -1.61 16.76
C SER A 143 -0.85 -1.77 15.84
N VAL A 144 -1.95 -1.07 16.14
CA VAL A 144 -3.12 -0.95 15.26
C VAL A 144 -3.14 0.46 14.66
N LEU A 145 -3.38 0.55 13.36
CA LEU A 145 -3.67 1.82 12.68
C LEU A 145 -5.18 1.97 12.51
N GLY A 146 -5.76 3.04 13.07
CA GLY A 146 -7.20 3.27 13.07
C GLY A 146 -7.62 4.52 12.30
N PHE A 147 -8.70 4.41 11.53
CA PHE A 147 -9.46 5.52 10.94
C PHE A 147 -10.92 5.39 11.38
N SER A 148 -11.25 5.93 12.56
CA SER A 148 -12.50 5.64 13.25
C SER A 148 -13.70 6.47 12.78
N ASN A 149 -13.45 7.61 12.15
CA ASN A 149 -14.53 8.47 11.65
C ASN A 149 -15.05 7.95 10.30
N GLY A 150 -16.30 7.46 10.30
CA GLY A 150 -16.94 6.88 9.11
C GLY A 150 -17.15 7.85 7.94
N SER A 151 -17.16 9.15 8.22
CA SER A 151 -17.29 10.19 7.19
C SER A 151 -15.95 10.80 6.79
N SER A 152 -14.82 10.24 7.26
CA SER A 152 -13.50 10.80 7.00
C SER A 152 -12.99 10.51 5.60
N THR A 153 -12.13 11.41 5.10
CA THR A 153 -11.26 11.18 3.96
C THR A 153 -9.82 11.18 4.44
N ASN A 154 -9.10 10.09 4.16
CA ASN A 154 -7.75 9.86 4.66
C ASN A 154 -6.80 9.56 3.51
N LEU A 155 -5.61 10.14 3.57
CA LEU A 155 -4.52 9.87 2.64
C LEU A 155 -3.26 9.47 3.41
N VAL A 156 -2.69 8.33 3.04
CA VAL A 156 -1.43 7.82 3.59
C VAL A 156 -0.45 7.67 2.44
N ASP A 157 0.57 8.51 2.41
CA ASP A 157 1.68 8.45 1.47
C ASP A 157 2.91 7.87 2.17
N ASN A 158 3.36 6.71 1.70
CA ASN A 158 4.52 6.03 2.25
C ASN A 158 5.63 5.92 1.22
N TYR A 159 6.76 6.59 1.47
CA TYR A 159 7.97 6.55 0.65
C TYR A 159 9.10 5.76 1.30
N ASN A 160 8.93 5.28 2.54
CA ASN A 160 9.94 4.56 3.29
C ASN A 160 9.29 3.47 4.17
N LEU A 161 9.59 3.35 5.46
CA LEU A 161 9.13 2.23 6.28
C LEU A 161 7.86 2.59 7.08
N PHE A 162 6.79 1.84 6.86
CA PHE A 162 5.57 1.87 7.66
C PHE A 162 5.30 0.49 8.24
N THR A 163 5.43 0.34 9.56
CA THR A 163 5.15 -0.91 10.26
C THR A 163 3.88 -0.80 11.10
N ILE A 164 2.95 -1.71 10.85
CA ILE A 164 1.69 -1.88 11.57
C ILE A 164 1.71 -3.29 12.14
N ALA A 165 2.02 -3.43 13.42
CA ALA A 165 2.27 -4.74 14.03
C ALA A 165 1.02 -5.64 14.09
N GLN A 166 -0.17 -5.04 14.04
CA GLN A 166 -1.46 -5.73 14.08
C GLN A 166 -2.34 -5.28 12.90
N ASN A 167 -3.59 -4.90 13.18
CA ASN A 167 -4.63 -4.67 12.18
C ASN A 167 -4.64 -3.23 11.66
N ILE A 168 -5.28 -3.03 10.51
CA ILE A 168 -5.75 -1.72 10.05
C ILE A 168 -7.28 -1.71 10.14
N ASN A 169 -7.82 -0.75 10.89
CA ASN A 169 -9.25 -0.58 11.10
C ASN A 169 -9.73 0.66 10.35
N ILE A 170 -10.56 0.47 9.33
CA ILE A 170 -11.01 1.55 8.42
C ILE A 170 -12.53 1.70 8.50
N SER A 171 -13.01 2.90 8.79
CA SER A 171 -14.43 3.27 8.67
C SER A 171 -14.69 4.36 7.61
N GLY A 172 -13.72 5.24 7.36
CA GLY A 172 -13.82 6.30 6.33
C GLY A 172 -13.19 5.91 4.99
N VAL A 173 -13.29 6.80 4.00
CA VAL A 173 -12.60 6.63 2.71
C VAL A 173 -11.10 6.81 2.93
N THR A 174 -10.30 5.82 2.57
CA THR A 174 -8.86 5.82 2.87
C THR A 174 -8.05 5.38 1.67
N THR A 175 -7.10 6.20 1.24
CA THR A 175 -6.16 5.87 0.17
C THR A 175 -4.77 5.68 0.75
N PHE A 176 -4.16 4.53 0.49
CA PHE A 176 -2.75 4.26 0.77
C PHE A 176 -1.98 4.33 -0.55
N ARG A 177 -0.97 5.20 -0.63
CA ARG A 177 0.00 5.25 -1.73
C ARG A 177 1.35 4.81 -1.21
N ASN A 178 1.86 3.71 -1.73
CA ASN A 178 3.08 3.10 -1.25
C ASN A 178 4.14 3.06 -2.35
N LEU A 179 5.24 3.78 -2.14
CA LEU A 179 6.48 3.68 -2.91
C LEU A 179 7.63 3.07 -2.08
N GLY A 180 7.45 2.93 -0.76
CA GLY A 180 8.39 2.27 0.15
C GLY A 180 7.90 0.87 0.58
N ASN A 181 7.99 0.60 1.88
CA ASN A 181 7.64 -0.68 2.49
C ASN A 181 6.52 -0.48 3.51
N ILE A 182 5.39 -1.17 3.32
CA ILE A 182 4.35 -1.31 4.35
C ILE A 182 4.36 -2.76 4.83
N ASN A 183 4.51 -2.94 6.15
CA ASN A 183 4.40 -4.25 6.80
C ASN A 183 3.17 -4.25 7.69
N ILE A 184 2.28 -5.22 7.47
CA ILE A 184 1.03 -5.40 8.21
C ILE A 184 1.06 -6.77 8.89
N GLY A 185 0.99 -6.78 10.21
CA GLY A 185 1.14 -7.98 11.02
C GLY A 185 -0.12 -8.82 11.14
N GLN A 186 -1.30 -8.23 10.99
CA GLN A 186 -2.59 -8.92 11.08
C GLN A 186 -3.54 -8.49 9.96
N SER A 187 -4.82 -8.84 10.07
CA SER A 187 -5.81 -8.62 9.03
C SER A 187 -6.25 -7.16 8.95
N TYR A 188 -6.93 -6.79 7.87
CA TYR A 188 -7.50 -5.46 7.71
C TYR A 188 -8.78 -5.51 6.87
N ASN A 189 -9.67 -4.56 7.14
CA ASN A 189 -10.89 -4.36 6.37
C ASN A 189 -10.66 -3.27 5.32
N ASN A 190 -11.25 -3.45 4.14
CA ASN A 190 -10.97 -2.58 3.00
C ASN A 190 -12.24 -2.26 2.19
N SER A 191 -13.42 -2.16 2.79
CA SER A 191 -14.66 -1.91 2.02
C SER A 191 -14.73 -0.53 1.35
N THR A 192 -13.96 0.46 1.84
CA THR A 192 -13.97 1.86 1.37
C THR A 192 -12.56 2.38 1.05
N SER A 193 -11.57 1.49 1.00
CA SER A 193 -10.18 1.90 0.81
C SER A 193 -9.59 1.48 -0.53
N THR A 194 -8.53 2.21 -0.90
CA THR A 194 -7.79 1.99 -2.13
C THR A 194 -6.31 1.89 -1.79
N TYR A 195 -5.67 0.79 -2.17
CA TYR A 195 -4.24 0.57 -1.97
C TYR A 195 -3.53 0.67 -3.31
N LEU A 196 -2.66 1.68 -3.43
CA LEU A 196 -1.87 2.00 -4.61
C LEU A 196 -0.42 1.61 -4.32
N ASN A 197 -0.01 0.44 -4.77
CA ASN A 197 1.29 -0.12 -4.42
C ASN A 197 2.28 -0.12 -5.59
N CYS A 198 3.29 0.73 -5.49
CA CYS A 198 4.50 0.69 -6.30
C CYS A 198 5.71 0.11 -5.58
N GLY A 199 5.71 0.14 -4.25
CA GLY A 199 6.77 -0.39 -3.43
C GLY A 199 6.54 -1.85 -3.07
N THR A 200 6.69 -2.16 -1.79
CA THR A 200 6.38 -3.49 -1.24
C THR A 200 5.33 -3.38 -0.14
N ILE A 201 4.26 -4.17 -0.26
CA ILE A 201 3.32 -4.44 0.84
C ILE A 201 3.51 -5.90 1.27
N ASN A 202 3.79 -6.09 2.56
CA ASN A 202 3.85 -7.40 3.18
C ASN A 202 2.71 -7.51 4.19
N SER A 203 1.70 -8.31 3.86
CA SER A 203 0.66 -8.71 4.79
C SER A 203 0.98 -10.09 5.35
N THR A 204 1.13 -10.19 6.67
CA THR A 204 1.46 -11.47 7.34
C THR A 204 0.31 -12.46 7.21
N VAL A 205 -0.93 -11.96 7.23
CA VAL A 205 -2.15 -12.75 7.07
C VAL A 205 -3.04 -12.19 5.96
N GLY A 206 -4.04 -12.95 5.55
CA GLY A 206 -5.08 -12.49 4.63
C GLY A 206 -6.01 -11.41 5.22
N TYR A 207 -6.80 -10.79 4.33
CA TYR A 207 -7.59 -9.59 4.62
C TYR A 207 -8.95 -9.63 3.92
N ASN A 208 -9.88 -8.81 4.40
CA ASN A 208 -11.18 -8.66 3.78
C ASN A 208 -11.21 -7.41 2.91
N LEU A 209 -11.26 -7.61 1.58
CA LEU A 209 -11.32 -6.54 0.61
C LEU A 209 -12.68 -5.84 0.62
N GLY A 210 -13.77 -6.50 0.98
CA GLY A 210 -15.03 -5.84 1.37
C GLY A 210 -15.70 -4.91 0.35
N GLY A 211 -15.25 -4.86 -0.89
CA GLY A 211 -15.67 -3.88 -1.91
C GLY A 211 -14.60 -2.87 -2.34
N GLY A 212 -13.46 -2.79 -1.66
CA GLY A 212 -12.37 -1.88 -2.01
C GLY A 212 -11.48 -2.36 -3.13
N LYS A 213 -10.38 -1.62 -3.29
CA LYS A 213 -9.51 -1.72 -4.46
C LYS A 213 -8.04 -1.87 -4.08
N ILE A 214 -7.34 -2.76 -4.77
CA ILE A 214 -5.89 -2.87 -4.77
C ILE A 214 -5.42 -2.69 -6.21
N ILE A 215 -4.44 -1.81 -6.41
CA ILE A 215 -3.68 -1.70 -7.64
C ILE A 215 -2.22 -1.89 -7.29
N ASN A 216 -1.60 -2.91 -7.87
CA ASN A 216 -0.23 -3.32 -7.58
C ASN A 216 0.65 -3.24 -8.83
N THR A 217 1.65 -2.36 -8.83
CA THR A 217 2.74 -2.32 -9.82
C THR A 217 4.07 -2.77 -9.24
N GLY A 218 4.16 -2.87 -7.90
CA GLY A 218 5.32 -3.36 -7.15
C GLY A 218 5.16 -4.81 -6.67
N ASN A 219 5.54 -5.07 -5.42
CA ASN A 219 5.42 -6.39 -4.78
C ASN A 219 4.32 -6.37 -3.72
N PHE A 220 3.37 -7.30 -3.83
CA PHE A 220 2.32 -7.51 -2.85
C PHE A 220 2.38 -8.94 -2.35
N ASN A 221 2.83 -9.12 -1.11
CA ASN A 221 3.02 -10.42 -0.49
C ASN A 221 1.99 -10.64 0.60
N VAL A 222 1.27 -11.75 0.53
CA VAL A 222 0.31 -12.19 1.53
C VAL A 222 0.75 -13.54 2.07
N GLY A 223 0.95 -13.60 3.38
CA GLY A 223 1.25 -14.83 4.09
C GLY A 223 0.03 -15.76 4.16
N THR A 224 -0.25 -16.29 5.34
CA THR A 224 -1.31 -17.30 5.53
C THR A 224 -2.70 -16.67 5.66
N GLY A 225 -3.77 -17.46 5.68
CA GLY A 225 -5.14 -16.95 5.82
C GLY A 225 -5.75 -16.46 4.50
N SER A 226 -7.04 -16.19 4.51
CA SER A 226 -7.81 -15.96 3.27
C SER A 226 -7.86 -14.50 2.87
N ILE A 227 -7.89 -14.24 1.56
CA ILE A 227 -8.21 -12.93 0.99
C ILE A 227 -9.68 -12.97 0.54
N ASP A 228 -10.54 -12.27 1.26
CA ASP A 228 -11.98 -12.28 0.99
C ASP A 228 -12.34 -11.11 0.07
N MET A 229 -12.78 -11.41 -1.15
CA MET A 229 -13.19 -10.44 -2.18
C MET A 229 -14.72 -10.42 -2.32
N SER A 230 -15.41 -9.89 -1.32
CA SER A 230 -16.87 -9.67 -1.35
C SER A 230 -17.25 -8.35 -2.04
N GLY A 231 -18.53 -8.18 -2.39
CA GLY A 231 -19.02 -6.95 -3.01
C GLY A 231 -18.33 -6.65 -4.35
N ASN A 232 -18.12 -5.36 -4.64
CA ASN A 232 -17.46 -4.91 -5.88
C ASN A 232 -15.93 -4.89 -5.79
N SER A 233 -15.33 -5.79 -4.99
CA SER A 233 -13.89 -5.85 -4.77
C SER A 233 -13.09 -5.92 -6.08
N ARG A 234 -11.96 -5.20 -6.13
CA ARG A 234 -11.05 -5.16 -7.29
C ARG A 234 -9.60 -5.39 -6.87
N LEU A 235 -8.94 -6.36 -7.50
CA LEU A 235 -7.50 -6.58 -7.38
C LEU A 235 -6.91 -6.44 -8.78
N GLU A 236 -6.13 -5.40 -9.01
CA GLU A 236 -5.48 -5.12 -10.29
C GLU A 236 -3.96 -5.29 -10.12
N ASN A 237 -3.39 -6.30 -10.77
CA ASN A 237 -1.99 -6.65 -10.67
C ASN A 237 -1.24 -6.41 -11.99
N TYR A 238 -0.28 -5.50 -11.94
CA TYR A 238 0.69 -5.18 -12.99
C TYR A 238 2.13 -5.51 -12.57
N GLY A 239 2.34 -5.90 -11.31
CA GLY A 239 3.63 -6.27 -10.74
C GLY A 239 3.67 -7.73 -10.28
N ASN A 240 4.26 -7.98 -9.12
CA ASN A 240 4.27 -9.29 -8.47
C ASN A 240 3.23 -9.35 -7.36
N PHE A 241 2.30 -10.29 -7.47
CA PHE A 241 1.36 -10.63 -6.40
C PHE A 241 1.62 -12.06 -5.94
N TYR A 242 1.81 -12.25 -4.64
CA TYR A 242 2.01 -13.55 -4.02
C TYR A 242 1.04 -13.76 -2.86
N SER A 243 0.34 -14.89 -2.84
CA SER A 243 -0.49 -15.29 -1.70
C SER A 243 -0.32 -16.76 -1.35
N ARG A 244 0.04 -17.03 -0.08
CA ARG A 244 0.02 -18.38 0.49
C ARG A 244 -1.39 -18.82 0.93
N GLY A 245 -2.32 -17.87 0.92
CA GLY A 245 -3.71 -18.05 1.28
C GLY A 245 -4.62 -18.55 0.16
N THR A 246 -5.90 -18.69 0.49
CA THR A 246 -6.97 -18.84 -0.50
C THR A 246 -7.54 -17.47 -0.82
N ILE A 247 -7.72 -17.17 -2.10
CA ILE A 247 -8.53 -16.03 -2.52
C ILE A 247 -9.98 -16.48 -2.65
N ASN A 248 -10.89 -15.86 -1.90
CA ASN A 248 -12.32 -16.14 -1.94
C ASN A 248 -13.01 -15.04 -2.73
N GLY A 249 -13.38 -15.35 -3.97
CA GLY A 249 -14.14 -14.47 -4.84
C GLY A 249 -15.63 -14.46 -4.53
N SER A 250 -16.30 -13.52 -5.20
CA SER A 250 -17.76 -13.41 -5.33
C SER A 250 -18.11 -13.00 -6.76
N SER A 251 -19.37 -13.16 -7.16
CA SER A 251 -19.86 -12.89 -8.53
C SER A 251 -19.56 -11.48 -9.04
N ASN A 252 -19.39 -10.52 -8.13
CA ASN A 252 -19.13 -9.12 -8.45
C ASN A 252 -17.65 -8.73 -8.32
N SER A 253 -16.80 -9.64 -7.83
CA SER A 253 -15.37 -9.41 -7.65
C SER A 253 -14.60 -9.65 -8.93
N VAL A 254 -13.54 -8.84 -9.14
CA VAL A 254 -12.68 -8.94 -10.32
C VAL A 254 -11.22 -8.95 -9.88
N ILE A 255 -10.49 -9.92 -10.45
CA ILE A 255 -9.03 -9.93 -10.49
C ILE A 255 -8.64 -9.52 -11.91
N TYR A 256 -7.91 -8.42 -12.06
CA TYR A 256 -7.20 -8.09 -13.29
C TYR A 256 -5.72 -8.44 -13.10
N ASN A 257 -5.14 -9.17 -14.05
CA ASN A 257 -3.74 -9.54 -14.00
C ASN A 257 -3.07 -9.29 -15.35
N GLU A 258 -2.13 -8.36 -15.39
CA GLU A 258 -1.16 -8.13 -16.46
C GLU A 258 0.26 -8.51 -16.02
N GLY A 259 0.49 -8.55 -14.70
CA GLY A 259 1.76 -8.95 -14.11
C GLY A 259 1.86 -10.46 -13.87
N LEU A 260 2.58 -10.80 -12.80
CA LEU A 260 2.71 -12.16 -12.29
C LEU A 260 1.94 -12.34 -10.99
N MET A 261 1.00 -13.27 -10.99
CA MET A 261 0.24 -13.69 -9.82
C MET A 261 0.65 -15.11 -9.43
N ARG A 262 1.00 -15.34 -8.17
CA ARG A 262 1.33 -16.65 -7.60
C ARG A 262 0.44 -16.90 -6.39
N ILE A 263 -0.53 -17.79 -6.53
CA ILE A 263 -1.57 -17.98 -5.52
C ILE A 263 -1.75 -19.45 -5.19
N THR A 264 -1.87 -19.75 -3.90
CA THR A 264 -2.01 -21.15 -3.47
C THR A 264 -3.34 -21.75 -3.92
N SER A 265 -4.43 -21.02 -3.69
CA SER A 265 -5.78 -21.46 -4.03
C SER A 265 -6.66 -20.27 -4.41
N TRP A 266 -7.66 -20.52 -5.26
CA TRP A 266 -8.70 -19.56 -5.59
C TRP A 266 -10.06 -20.25 -5.63
N GLN A 267 -11.01 -19.69 -4.89
CA GLN A 267 -12.42 -20.07 -4.88
C GLN A 267 -13.20 -18.94 -5.57
N PRO A 268 -13.47 -19.03 -6.89
CA PRO A 268 -13.99 -17.90 -7.64
C PRO A 268 -15.42 -17.51 -7.26
N ASN A 269 -16.32 -18.48 -7.05
CA ASN A 269 -17.73 -18.24 -6.74
C ASN A 269 -18.40 -17.20 -7.68
N GLY A 270 -18.25 -17.41 -8.99
CA GLY A 270 -18.72 -16.51 -10.04
C GLY A 270 -17.82 -15.31 -10.33
N ALA A 271 -16.70 -15.15 -9.62
CA ALA A 271 -15.75 -14.07 -9.86
C ALA A 271 -15.12 -14.12 -11.26
N THR A 272 -14.57 -12.99 -11.65
CA THR A 272 -13.90 -12.82 -12.93
C THR A 272 -12.39 -12.68 -12.74
N MET A 273 -11.60 -13.39 -13.55
CA MET A 273 -10.16 -13.13 -13.72
C MET A 273 -9.90 -12.71 -15.17
N ASN A 274 -9.53 -11.45 -15.35
CA ASN A 274 -9.23 -10.86 -16.64
C ASN A 274 -7.73 -10.62 -16.80
N GLY A 275 -7.23 -10.81 -18.02
CA GLY A 275 -5.96 -10.25 -18.47
C GLY A 275 -6.17 -8.94 -19.25
N PRO A 276 -5.10 -8.43 -19.89
CA PRO A 276 -5.13 -7.22 -20.70
C PRO A 276 -6.10 -7.33 -21.87
N THR A 277 -6.70 -6.23 -22.32
CA THR A 277 -7.57 -6.23 -23.51
C THR A 277 -6.79 -6.44 -24.80
N SER A 278 -5.58 -5.88 -24.89
CA SER A 278 -4.67 -6.07 -26.02
C SER A 278 -3.99 -7.44 -26.01
N SER A 279 -3.94 -8.11 -27.16
CA SER A 279 -3.24 -9.38 -27.35
C SER A 279 -1.71 -9.24 -27.38
N SER A 280 -1.18 -8.01 -27.47
CA SER A 280 0.25 -7.72 -27.34
C SER A 280 0.76 -7.82 -25.90
N LYS A 281 -0.15 -8.01 -24.95
CA LYS A 281 0.12 -8.23 -23.54
C LYS A 281 -0.52 -9.53 -23.07
N LYS A 282 -0.03 -10.09 -21.96
CA LYS A 282 -0.56 -11.31 -21.37
C LYS A 282 -0.26 -11.34 -19.87
N GLY A 283 -1.28 -11.66 -19.07
CA GLY A 283 -1.13 -11.85 -17.62
C GLY A 283 -0.74 -13.28 -17.27
N TYR A 284 0.12 -13.46 -16.27
CA TYR A 284 0.61 -14.77 -15.86
C TYR A 284 0.12 -15.13 -14.47
N SER A 285 -0.64 -16.21 -14.35
CA SER A 285 -1.20 -16.67 -13.07
C SER A 285 -0.78 -18.10 -12.77
N TYR A 286 -0.12 -18.28 -11.64
CA TYR A 286 0.33 -19.57 -11.15
C TYR A 286 -0.51 -20.01 -9.98
N PHE A 287 -0.81 -21.31 -9.93
CA PHE A 287 -1.65 -21.94 -8.90
C PHE A 287 -0.96 -23.13 -8.27
N ILE A 288 -1.21 -23.41 -6.99
CA ILE A 288 -0.83 -24.69 -6.37
C ILE A 288 -1.97 -25.70 -6.48
N ASN A 289 -3.13 -25.30 -5.99
CA ASN A 289 -4.32 -26.15 -5.99
C ASN A 289 -5.10 -26.01 -7.30
N SER A 290 -5.78 -27.10 -7.67
CA SER A 290 -6.78 -27.04 -8.74
C SER A 290 -7.96 -26.19 -8.29
N ILE A 291 -8.55 -25.47 -9.23
CA ILE A 291 -9.64 -24.53 -9.02
C ILE A 291 -10.96 -25.20 -9.41
N ASN A 292 -11.98 -25.07 -8.56
CA ASN A 292 -13.36 -25.25 -8.97
C ASN A 292 -13.85 -23.91 -9.55
N PRO A 293 -14.08 -23.79 -10.87
CA PRO A 293 -14.49 -22.52 -11.46
C PRO A 293 -15.75 -21.95 -10.82
N ASN A 294 -16.73 -22.78 -10.48
CA ASN A 294 -18.01 -22.35 -9.89
C ASN A 294 -18.58 -21.07 -10.55
N GLY A 295 -18.74 -21.09 -11.88
CA GLY A 295 -19.22 -19.94 -12.65
C GLY A 295 -18.18 -18.87 -12.98
N ALA A 296 -16.89 -19.11 -12.73
CA ALA A 296 -15.82 -18.16 -13.02
C ALA A 296 -15.78 -17.77 -14.50
N ARG A 297 -15.50 -16.48 -14.73
CA ARG A 297 -15.23 -15.91 -16.05
C ARG A 297 -13.73 -15.68 -16.19
N ILE A 298 -13.12 -16.19 -17.26
CA ILE A 298 -11.66 -16.20 -17.44
C ILE A 298 -11.28 -15.63 -18.82
N GLY A 299 -10.38 -14.66 -18.83
CA GLY A 299 -9.82 -14.06 -20.05
C GLY A 299 -10.15 -12.56 -20.15
N PRO A 300 -9.72 -11.88 -21.21
CA PRO A 300 -8.85 -12.38 -22.27
C PRO A 300 -7.37 -12.45 -21.83
N ASN A 301 -6.50 -12.96 -22.71
CA ASN A 301 -5.04 -12.78 -22.67
C ASN A 301 -4.38 -13.18 -21.34
N LEU A 302 -4.60 -14.43 -20.91
CA LEU A 302 -4.00 -15.00 -19.71
C LEU A 302 -3.16 -16.24 -20.05
N ASP A 303 -2.10 -16.48 -19.28
CA ASP A 303 -1.41 -17.76 -19.19
C ASP A 303 -1.54 -18.33 -17.78
N LEU A 304 -1.99 -19.58 -17.69
CA LEU A 304 -2.28 -20.24 -16.43
C LEU A 304 -1.39 -21.48 -16.28
N THR A 305 -0.67 -21.58 -15.15
CA THR A 305 0.21 -22.72 -14.89
C THR A 305 -0.01 -23.26 -13.48
N ARG A 306 -0.01 -24.59 -13.32
CA ARG A 306 -0.09 -25.24 -12.02
C ARG A 306 1.26 -25.78 -11.58
N TYR A 307 1.62 -25.43 -10.36
CA TYR A 307 2.81 -25.91 -9.66
C TYR A 307 2.40 -26.81 -8.48
N SER A 308 3.24 -27.76 -8.09
CA SER A 308 3.07 -28.51 -6.85
C SER A 308 3.62 -27.75 -5.64
N GLN A 309 4.59 -26.85 -5.88
CA GLN A 309 5.23 -25.99 -4.91
C GLN A 309 5.88 -24.79 -5.61
N TYR A 310 6.00 -23.66 -4.90
CA TYR A 310 6.76 -22.50 -5.39
C TYR A 310 8.19 -22.47 -4.83
N GLU A 311 8.36 -22.79 -3.55
CA GLU A 311 9.62 -22.69 -2.81
C GLU A 311 10.02 -24.07 -2.25
N PRO A 312 11.31 -24.40 -2.16
CA PRO A 312 12.46 -23.61 -2.62
C PRO A 312 12.67 -23.68 -4.15
N THR A 313 11.92 -24.54 -4.85
CA THR A 313 12.00 -24.70 -6.30
C THR A 313 10.61 -24.83 -6.90
N MET A 314 10.35 -24.03 -7.93
CA MET A 314 9.09 -24.08 -8.67
C MET A 314 9.00 -25.38 -9.48
N THR A 315 8.14 -26.31 -9.06
CA THR A 315 7.95 -27.60 -9.74
C THR A 315 6.54 -27.69 -10.31
N LYS A 316 6.41 -27.98 -11.61
CA LYS A 316 5.11 -28.08 -12.28
C LYS A 316 4.33 -29.30 -11.82
N SER A 317 3.04 -29.14 -11.64
CA SER A 317 2.14 -30.22 -11.25
C SER A 317 1.72 -31.03 -12.48
N GLY A 318 2.54 -32.01 -12.87
CA GLY A 318 2.24 -32.91 -13.99
C GLY A 318 2.07 -32.17 -15.33
N SER A 319 1.39 -32.82 -16.27
CA SER A 319 1.08 -32.24 -17.58
C SER A 319 0.16 -31.03 -17.45
N GLN A 320 0.54 -29.92 -18.08
CA GLN A 320 -0.23 -28.68 -18.05
C GLN A 320 -1.37 -28.70 -19.06
N GLY A 321 -2.44 -27.96 -18.75
CA GLY A 321 -3.66 -27.89 -19.55
C GLY A 321 -4.87 -27.51 -18.69
N GLN A 322 -6.05 -27.43 -19.30
CA GLN A 322 -7.28 -27.04 -18.58
C GLN A 322 -7.50 -27.91 -17.35
N GLY A 323 -7.47 -29.24 -17.49
CA GLY A 323 -7.71 -30.17 -16.39
C GLY A 323 -6.67 -30.11 -15.26
N ALA A 324 -5.50 -29.52 -15.51
CA ALA A 324 -4.52 -29.28 -14.46
C ALA A 324 -4.95 -28.08 -13.59
N ILE A 325 -5.42 -27.00 -14.23
CA ILE A 325 -5.82 -25.75 -13.56
C ILE A 325 -7.22 -25.88 -12.97
N PHE A 326 -8.20 -26.27 -13.78
CA PHE A 326 -9.62 -26.28 -13.43
C PHE A 326 -10.19 -27.70 -13.43
N ASN A 327 -10.97 -28.03 -12.41
CA ASN A 327 -11.64 -29.33 -12.32
C ASN A 327 -12.85 -29.49 -13.27
N SER A 328 -13.25 -28.39 -13.92
CA SER A 328 -14.30 -28.32 -14.93
C SER A 328 -14.02 -27.11 -15.84
N THR A 329 -14.67 -27.02 -17.00
CA THR A 329 -14.42 -25.91 -17.94
C THR A 329 -14.98 -24.59 -17.39
N PRO A 330 -14.17 -23.52 -17.25
CA PRO A 330 -14.68 -22.20 -16.87
C PRO A 330 -15.42 -21.52 -18.04
N ILE A 331 -16.05 -20.38 -17.79
CA ILE A 331 -16.60 -19.53 -18.84
C ILE A 331 -15.46 -18.67 -19.41
N TYR A 332 -15.04 -18.92 -20.65
CA TYR A 332 -14.05 -18.07 -21.30
C TYR A 332 -14.70 -16.80 -21.85
N VAL A 333 -14.00 -15.67 -21.74
CA VAL A 333 -14.47 -14.36 -22.23
C VAL A 333 -13.40 -13.64 -23.05
N ASN A 334 -13.83 -12.92 -24.09
CA ASN A 334 -12.95 -12.08 -24.88
C ASN A 334 -12.77 -10.67 -24.26
N SER A 335 -12.06 -9.77 -24.96
CA SER A 335 -11.82 -8.39 -24.50
C SER A 335 -13.08 -7.54 -24.36
N ALA A 336 -14.17 -7.87 -25.06
CA ALA A 336 -15.47 -7.23 -24.87
C ALA A 336 -16.27 -7.82 -23.69
N GLY A 337 -15.72 -8.82 -22.99
CA GLY A 337 -16.42 -9.54 -21.93
C GLY A 337 -17.46 -10.53 -22.42
N THR A 338 -17.52 -10.84 -23.72
CA THR A 338 -18.47 -11.78 -24.31
C THR A 338 -17.98 -13.22 -24.17
N THR A 339 -18.88 -14.15 -23.82
CA THR A 339 -18.57 -15.58 -23.74
C THR A 339 -18.04 -16.10 -25.08
N THR A 340 -16.93 -16.83 -25.05
CA THR A 340 -16.26 -17.35 -26.24
C THR A 340 -15.52 -18.66 -25.96
N THR A 341 -14.69 -19.13 -26.90
CA THR A 341 -13.81 -20.29 -26.71
C THR A 341 -12.49 -19.88 -26.05
N MET A 342 -11.80 -20.84 -25.43
CA MET A 342 -10.47 -20.63 -24.84
C MET A 342 -9.48 -19.96 -25.83
N ALA A 343 -9.47 -20.43 -27.08
CA ALA A 343 -8.57 -19.92 -28.12
C ALA A 343 -8.89 -18.46 -28.47
N LEU A 344 -10.16 -18.10 -28.60
CA LEU A 344 -10.59 -16.72 -28.90
C LEU A 344 -10.47 -15.78 -27.70
N ALA A 345 -10.49 -16.31 -26.48
CA ALA A 345 -10.13 -15.58 -25.27
C ALA A 345 -8.60 -15.41 -25.12
N ASN A 346 -7.78 -16.05 -25.97
CA ASN A 346 -6.32 -16.11 -25.83
C ASN A 346 -5.88 -16.55 -24.41
N VAL A 347 -6.57 -17.54 -23.86
CA VAL A 347 -6.18 -18.20 -22.61
C VAL A 347 -5.30 -19.39 -22.94
N THR A 348 -4.09 -19.41 -22.39
CA THR A 348 -3.10 -20.46 -22.60
C THR A 348 -2.79 -21.18 -21.30
N TYR A 349 -2.21 -22.38 -21.43
CA TYR A 349 -1.74 -23.18 -20.30
C TYR A 349 -0.25 -23.44 -20.46
N ASP A 350 0.56 -22.78 -19.64
CA ASP A 350 2.02 -22.92 -19.62
C ASP A 350 2.68 -22.62 -20.97
N CYS A 351 2.22 -21.58 -21.68
CA CYS A 351 2.84 -21.20 -22.95
C CYS A 351 4.29 -20.74 -22.78
N ALA A 352 4.66 -20.26 -21.58
CA ALA A 352 5.97 -19.71 -21.29
C ALA A 352 7.08 -20.76 -21.45
N ALA A 353 6.79 -22.01 -21.08
CA ALA A 353 7.75 -23.10 -21.16
C ALA A 353 8.10 -23.50 -22.58
N GLY A 354 7.16 -23.34 -23.51
CA GLY A 354 7.36 -23.61 -24.93
C GLY A 354 7.87 -22.41 -25.72
N GLY A 355 8.02 -21.23 -25.09
CA GLY A 355 8.35 -19.98 -25.79
C GLY A 355 7.26 -19.51 -26.74
N ASN A 356 6.01 -19.96 -26.56
CA ASN A 356 4.91 -19.77 -27.51
C ASN A 356 3.84 -18.78 -27.02
N CYS A 357 4.13 -18.01 -25.97
CA CYS A 357 3.21 -16.98 -25.49
C CYS A 357 3.10 -15.82 -26.49
N THR A 358 1.89 -15.28 -26.64
CA THR A 358 1.65 -14.11 -27.51
C THR A 358 2.34 -12.84 -27.03
N ALA A 359 2.73 -12.78 -25.76
CA ALA A 359 3.43 -11.67 -25.15
C ALA A 359 4.31 -12.18 -23.98
N PRO A 360 5.45 -11.53 -23.66
CA PRO A 360 6.31 -11.94 -22.56
C PRO A 360 5.68 -11.66 -21.18
N GLN A 361 6.20 -12.30 -20.15
CA GLN A 361 5.83 -12.03 -18.76
C GLN A 361 6.39 -10.69 -18.28
N VAL A 362 5.53 -9.88 -17.65
CA VAL A 362 5.90 -8.63 -17.00
C VAL A 362 5.80 -8.80 -15.48
N THR A 363 6.81 -8.34 -14.75
CA THR A 363 6.85 -8.40 -13.28
C THR A 363 6.95 -7.02 -12.63
N SER A 364 7.00 -5.96 -13.44
CA SER A 364 6.98 -4.54 -13.05
C SER A 364 6.79 -3.70 -14.30
N ILE A 365 5.94 -2.65 -14.23
CA ILE A 365 5.70 -1.74 -15.35
C ILE A 365 6.49 -0.42 -15.27
N SER A 366 7.54 -0.34 -14.44
CA SER A 366 8.45 0.83 -14.29
C SER A 366 7.78 2.20 -14.02
N THR A 367 6.46 2.20 -13.82
CA THR A 367 5.63 3.39 -13.71
C THR A 367 4.74 3.26 -12.49
N CYS A 368 4.66 4.37 -11.76
CA CYS A 368 3.72 4.50 -10.67
C CYS A 368 2.46 5.17 -11.14
N MET A 369 1.35 4.68 -10.62
CA MET A 369 0.05 5.31 -10.74
C MET A 369 -0.01 6.69 -10.05
N ASN A 370 -0.86 7.54 -10.60
CA ASN A 370 -1.27 8.82 -10.03
C ASN A 370 -2.10 8.61 -8.75
N ALA A 371 -2.33 9.71 -8.03
CA ALA A 371 -3.06 9.71 -6.75
C ALA A 371 -4.51 9.19 -6.87
N ASP A 372 -5.11 9.36 -8.04
CA ASP A 372 -6.49 8.99 -8.37
C ASP A 372 -6.61 7.53 -8.88
N GLY A 373 -5.50 6.80 -8.93
CA GLY A 373 -5.47 5.45 -9.45
C GLY A 373 -5.22 5.33 -10.94
N THR A 374 -5.13 6.45 -11.67
CA THR A 374 -4.84 6.44 -13.10
C THR A 374 -3.37 6.21 -13.38
N PHE A 375 -3.05 5.67 -14.55
CA PHE A 375 -1.67 5.55 -15.01
C PHE A 375 -1.22 6.86 -15.68
N PRO A 376 0.06 7.27 -15.55
CA PRO A 376 0.62 8.35 -16.33
C PRO A 376 0.39 8.09 -17.84
N PRO A 377 0.25 9.13 -18.68
CA PRO A 377 -0.12 9.00 -20.09
C PRO A 377 0.79 8.10 -20.96
N VAL A 378 1.95 7.70 -20.44
CA VAL A 378 2.94 6.87 -21.14
C VAL A 378 2.84 5.37 -20.73
N ALA A 379 2.00 5.03 -19.75
CA ALA A 379 1.97 3.70 -19.15
C ALA A 379 0.78 2.83 -19.59
N ASN A 380 -0.24 3.39 -20.25
CA ASN A 380 -1.44 2.64 -20.62
C ASN A 380 -1.69 2.75 -22.12
N ASP A 381 -0.95 1.96 -22.91
CA ASP A 381 -1.20 1.74 -24.35
C ASP A 381 -2.48 0.91 -24.63
N ASP A 382 -3.37 0.77 -23.63
CA ASP A 382 -4.64 0.06 -23.75
C ASP A 382 -5.82 1.01 -23.49
N THR A 383 -6.14 1.87 -24.47
CA THR A 383 -7.48 2.47 -24.62
C THR A 383 -8.29 1.69 -25.63
#